data_AF-J2V605-F1
#
_entry.id   AF-J2V605-F1
#
_cell.length_a   1.000
_cell.length_b   1.000
_cell.length_c   1.000
_cell.angle_alpha   90.00
_cell.angle_beta   90.00
_cell.angle_gamma   90.00
#
_symmetry.space_group_name_H-M   'P 1'
#
loop_
_entity.id
_entity.type
_entity.pdbx_description
1 polymer ?
#
loop_
_entity_poly.entity_id
_entity_poly.type
_entity_poly.pdbx_seq_one_letter_code
_entity_poly.pdbx_strand_id
1 'polypeptide(L)'
;MSSTTKKTIDLKTSLVDAILAGLVALIVFGPIVGVVLDGYGFNLEATRVAWIVAIVMAGRFALSLFLQTPKGLRILEGFESTGSGVHVLPPDYKSRLRWIIPVMIVIAVVFPFFSNSYLLGVVILGLIYVLLGLGLNIVVGLAGLLDLGYVAFYAIGAYGLALGYQYLGLGFWTVLPLAAIIAGLAGCILGFPVLRLHGDYLAIVTLGFGEIIRLILNNWLSLTGGPNGMAAPLPTFFGLEFGKRAKEGGVPFHEFFGIAYNPDVKYYFIYAVLFLVVLAVLYIKHRLTRMPVGRAWEALREDEIACRSMGLNHVLVKLSAFTIGASTAGLAGVFFATYQGFVNPTSFTFFESALILAIVVLGGMGSTIGVVIAAFVLTVAPELLRGFAEYRVLLFGILMVLMMIWRPRGLIRISRTGVTPRKGVAP
;
A
#
# COMPACT_ATOMS: atom_id res chain seq x y z
N MET A 1 -32.62 17.79 27.20
CA MET A 1 -33.91 17.06 27.10
C MET A 1 -34.15 16.76 25.62
N SER A 2 -33.64 15.62 25.12
CA SER A 2 -33.98 15.12 23.78
C SER A 2 -34.92 13.94 23.95
N SER A 3 -36.11 14.04 23.38
CA SER A 3 -37.12 12.98 23.34
C SER A 3 -36.53 11.71 22.71
N THR A 4 -36.20 10.72 23.55
CA THR A 4 -35.96 9.34 23.10
C THR A 4 -37.30 8.71 22.74
N THR A 5 -37.81 9.02 21.55
CA THR A 5 -38.83 8.19 20.90
C THR A 5 -38.22 6.82 20.70
N LYS A 6 -38.72 5.81 21.43
CA LYS A 6 -38.43 4.39 21.17
C LYS A 6 -38.85 4.11 19.72
N LYS A 7 -37.90 4.09 18.78
CA LYS A 7 -38.14 3.51 17.45
C LYS A 7 -38.52 2.05 17.68
N THR A 8 -39.76 1.70 17.37
CA THR A 8 -40.23 0.31 17.34
C THR A 8 -39.50 -0.43 16.22
N ILE A 9 -39.16 -1.70 16.46
CA ILE A 9 -38.48 -2.55 15.48
C ILE A 9 -39.39 -2.68 14.25
N ASP A 10 -38.89 -2.27 13.10
CA ASP A 10 -39.58 -2.37 11.81
C ASP A 10 -39.16 -3.65 11.09
N LEU A 11 -39.94 -4.70 11.34
CA LEU A 11 -39.78 -6.01 10.72
C LEU A 11 -39.96 -5.98 9.20
N LYS A 12 -40.80 -5.09 8.67
CA LYS A 12 -41.07 -5.02 7.23
C LYS A 12 -39.83 -4.52 6.50
N THR A 13 -39.19 -3.49 7.04
CA THR A 13 -37.96 -2.94 6.48
C THR A 13 -36.81 -3.96 6.56
N SER A 14 -36.65 -4.66 7.69
CA SER A 14 -35.63 -5.72 7.82
C SER A 14 -35.84 -6.89 6.85
N LEU A 15 -37.09 -7.24 6.56
CA LEU A 15 -37.41 -8.31 5.60
C LEU A 15 -37.06 -7.89 4.16
N VAL A 16 -37.39 -6.65 3.79
CA VAL A 16 -37.06 -6.09 2.47
C VAL A 16 -35.54 -6.02 2.28
N ASP A 17 -34.80 -5.55 3.29
CA ASP A 17 -33.33 -5.52 3.27
C ASP A 17 -32.72 -6.92 3.09
N ALA A 18 -33.28 -7.92 3.78
CA ALA A 18 -32.82 -9.30 3.68
C ALA A 18 -33.07 -9.88 2.29
N ILE A 19 -34.24 -9.66 1.70
CA ILE A 19 -34.58 -10.12 0.35
C ILE A 19 -33.68 -9.45 -0.70
N LEU A 20 -33.48 -8.13 -0.60
CA LEU A 20 -32.59 -7.42 -1.51
C LEU A 20 -31.15 -7.95 -1.41
N ALA A 21 -30.63 -8.17 -0.20
CA ALA A 21 -29.31 -8.75 -0.01
C ALA A 21 -29.22 -10.20 -0.54
N GLY A 22 -30.29 -11.00 -0.38
CA GLY A 22 -30.38 -12.34 -0.96
C GLY A 22 -30.36 -12.32 -2.48
N LEU A 23 -31.07 -11.39 -3.11
CA LEU A 23 -31.05 -11.17 -4.56
C LEU A 23 -29.65 -10.80 -5.06
N VAL A 24 -28.97 -9.87 -4.38
CA VAL A 24 -27.59 -9.51 -4.70
C VAL A 24 -26.66 -10.71 -4.54
N ALA A 25 -26.81 -11.48 -3.46
CA ALA A 25 -26.03 -12.70 -3.24
C ALA A 25 -26.27 -13.74 -4.34
N LEU A 26 -27.50 -13.90 -4.80
CA LEU A 26 -27.83 -14.82 -5.89
C LEU A 26 -27.15 -14.38 -7.20
N ILE A 27 -27.20 -13.09 -7.52
CA ILE A 27 -26.58 -12.53 -8.73
C ILE A 27 -25.06 -12.70 -8.69
N VAL A 28 -24.43 -12.48 -7.53
CA VAL A 28 -22.96 -12.53 -7.39
C VAL A 28 -22.45 -13.97 -7.25
N PHE A 29 -23.03 -14.77 -6.35
CA PHE A 29 -22.54 -16.12 -6.04
C PHE A 29 -23.12 -17.20 -6.96
N GLY A 30 -24.26 -16.94 -7.62
CA GLY A 30 -24.89 -17.88 -8.55
C GLY A 30 -23.94 -18.34 -9.65
N PRO A 31 -23.32 -17.42 -10.42
CA PRO A 31 -22.37 -17.81 -11.47
C PRO A 31 -21.06 -18.40 -10.94
N ILE A 32 -20.59 -17.93 -9.78
CA ILE A 32 -19.28 -18.29 -9.23
C ILE A 32 -19.28 -19.68 -8.58
N VAL A 33 -20.34 -20.01 -7.84
CA VAL A 33 -20.43 -21.24 -7.04
C VAL A 33 -21.43 -22.23 -7.62
N GLY A 34 -22.45 -21.74 -8.34
CA GLY A 34 -23.53 -22.57 -8.87
C GLY A 34 -23.20 -23.29 -10.16
N VAL A 35 -22.17 -22.84 -10.90
CA VAL A 35 -21.76 -23.47 -12.16
C VAL A 35 -20.44 -24.19 -11.94
N VAL A 36 -20.50 -25.51 -11.79
CA VAL A 36 -19.31 -26.36 -11.68
C VAL A 36 -19.00 -26.93 -13.06
N LEU A 37 -17.78 -26.66 -13.52
CA LEU A 37 -17.27 -27.19 -14.78
C LEU A 37 -16.76 -28.62 -14.56
N ASP A 38 -17.33 -29.57 -15.30
CA ASP A 38 -16.92 -30.98 -15.27
C ASP A 38 -16.48 -31.38 -16.69
N GLY A 39 -15.22 -31.10 -17.01
CA GLY A 39 -14.69 -31.22 -18.37
C GLY A 39 -15.37 -30.25 -19.35
N TYR A 40 -16.15 -30.79 -20.30
CA TYR A 40 -16.93 -30.01 -21.27
C TYR A 40 -18.41 -29.83 -20.88
N GLY A 41 -18.83 -30.40 -19.74
CA GLY A 41 -20.19 -30.28 -19.21
C GLY A 41 -20.33 -29.16 -18.18
N PHE A 42 -21.52 -28.58 -18.10
CA PHE A 42 -21.90 -27.63 -17.05
C PHE A 42 -22.87 -28.30 -16.08
N ASN A 43 -22.43 -28.54 -14.84
CA ASN A 43 -23.29 -29.03 -13.77
C ASN A 43 -23.74 -27.87 -12.89
N LEU A 44 -25.06 -27.71 -12.75
CA LEU A 44 -25.64 -26.65 -11.93
C LEU A 44 -25.83 -27.14 -10.49
N GLU A 45 -24.96 -26.71 -9.58
CA GLU A 45 -25.07 -27.00 -8.15
C GLU A 45 -25.94 -25.96 -7.42
N ALA A 46 -27.24 -25.94 -7.76
CA ALA A 46 -28.21 -24.98 -7.19
C ALA A 46 -28.30 -25.03 -5.66
N THR A 47 -28.07 -26.20 -5.06
CA THR A 47 -28.14 -26.41 -3.61
C THR A 47 -27.09 -25.58 -2.85
N ARG A 48 -25.84 -25.49 -3.37
CA ARG A 48 -24.79 -24.68 -2.71
C ARG A 48 -25.13 -23.21 -2.75
N VAL A 49 -25.61 -22.72 -3.90
CA VAL A 49 -26.03 -21.33 -4.07
C VAL A 49 -27.21 -21.00 -3.14
N ALA A 50 -28.20 -21.89 -3.05
CA ALA A 50 -29.35 -21.70 -2.17
C ALA A 50 -28.92 -21.57 -0.70
N TRP A 51 -27.99 -22.39 -0.22
CA TRP A 51 -27.45 -22.27 1.13
C TRP A 51 -26.71 -20.95 1.37
N ILE A 52 -25.88 -20.51 0.42
CA ILE A 52 -25.15 -19.23 0.54
C ILE A 52 -26.14 -18.06 0.59
N VAL A 53 -27.13 -18.04 -0.30
CA VAL A 53 -28.16 -17.00 -0.33
C VAL A 53 -28.96 -16.98 0.97
N ALA A 54 -29.37 -18.16 1.48
CA ALA A 54 -30.09 -18.26 2.74
C ALA A 54 -29.26 -17.74 3.93
N ILE A 55 -27.96 -18.06 3.98
CA ILE A 55 -27.05 -17.55 5.02
C ILE A 55 -26.93 -16.03 4.94
N VAL A 56 -26.77 -15.45 3.74
CA VAL A 56 -26.69 -13.99 3.57
C VAL A 56 -27.99 -13.31 3.96
N MET A 57 -29.15 -13.86 3.57
CA MET A 57 -30.46 -13.35 3.96
C MET A 57 -30.64 -13.37 5.48
N ALA A 58 -30.35 -14.51 6.12
CA ALA A 58 -30.45 -14.65 7.57
C ALA A 58 -29.50 -13.70 8.31
N GLY A 59 -28.25 -13.61 7.85
CA GLY A 59 -27.25 -12.70 8.40
C GLY A 59 -27.64 -11.23 8.25
N ARG A 60 -28.15 -10.83 7.08
CA ARG A 60 -28.61 -9.46 6.85
C ARG A 60 -29.86 -9.12 7.65
N PHE A 61 -30.79 -10.04 7.77
CA PHE A 61 -31.98 -9.89 8.60
C PHE A 61 -31.60 -9.69 10.08
N ALA A 62 -30.72 -10.55 10.62
CA ALA A 62 -30.21 -10.42 11.97
C ALA A 62 -29.46 -9.10 12.20
N LEU A 63 -28.63 -8.68 11.23
CA LEU A 63 -27.92 -7.41 11.29
C LEU A 63 -28.89 -6.22 11.25
N SER A 64 -29.91 -6.23 10.39
CA SER A 64 -30.92 -5.16 10.29
C SER A 64 -31.70 -5.03 11.61
N LEU A 65 -32.13 -6.16 12.20
CA LEU A 65 -32.75 -6.17 13.53
C LEU A 65 -31.81 -5.62 14.62
N PHE A 66 -30.53 -6.02 14.60
CA PHE A 66 -29.53 -5.53 15.54
C PHE A 66 -29.30 -4.02 15.42
N LEU A 67 -29.22 -3.48 14.21
CA LEU A 67 -29.02 -2.05 13.95
C LEU A 67 -30.18 -1.18 14.44
N GLN A 68 -31.40 -1.73 14.52
CA GLN A 68 -32.57 -1.05 15.08
C GLN A 68 -32.59 -1.05 16.62
N THR A 69 -31.75 -1.85 17.29
CA THR A 69 -31.63 -1.83 18.76
C THR A 69 -30.92 -0.56 19.25
N PRO A 70 -31.11 -0.13 20.51
CA PRO A 70 -30.39 1.02 21.07
C PRO A 70 -28.85 0.85 21.05
N LYS A 71 -28.34 -0.39 21.07
CA LYS A 71 -26.90 -0.66 20.90
C LYS A 71 -26.46 -0.45 19.44
N GLY A 72 -27.27 -0.91 18.48
CA GLY A 72 -27.04 -0.73 17.05
C GLY A 72 -27.10 0.73 16.61
N LEU A 73 -28.08 1.49 17.11
CA LEU A 73 -28.21 2.93 16.88
C LEU A 73 -26.99 3.71 17.39
N ARG A 74 -26.46 3.38 18.58
CA ARG A 74 -25.21 3.99 19.08
C ARG A 74 -24.01 3.69 18.19
N ILE A 75 -23.95 2.47 17.63
CA ILE A 75 -22.90 2.12 16.66
C ILE A 75 -23.06 2.98 15.41
N LEU A 76 -24.29 3.11 14.87
CA LEU A 76 -24.61 3.91 13.69
C LEU A 76 -24.34 5.42 13.89
N GLU A 77 -24.72 5.97 15.05
CA GLU A 77 -24.38 7.33 15.47
C GLU A 77 -22.87 7.50 15.63
N GLY A 78 -22.14 6.47 16.04
CA GLY A 78 -20.67 6.46 16.05
C GLY A 78 -20.07 6.60 14.64
N PHE A 79 -20.74 6.06 13.61
CA PHE A 79 -20.36 6.23 12.21
C PHE A 79 -20.64 7.66 11.70
N GLU A 80 -21.80 8.23 12.02
CA GLU A 80 -22.20 9.57 11.58
C GLU A 80 -21.49 10.70 12.37
N SER A 81 -21.41 10.60 13.70
CA SER A 81 -20.75 11.59 14.58
C SER A 81 -19.22 11.61 14.49
N THR A 82 -18.63 10.57 13.90
CA THR A 82 -17.21 10.56 13.51
C THR A 82 -16.95 11.45 12.27
N GLY A 83 -17.94 12.24 11.86
CA GLY A 83 -17.81 13.70 11.73
C GLY A 83 -16.69 14.16 10.80
N SER A 84 -17.11 14.51 9.59
CA SER A 84 -16.45 15.18 8.46
C SER A 84 -15.36 16.25 8.72
N GLY A 85 -14.99 16.58 9.96
CA GLY A 85 -13.97 17.58 10.28
C GLY A 85 -12.54 17.02 10.40
N VAL A 86 -11.56 17.79 9.91
CA VAL A 86 -10.15 17.62 10.27
C VAL A 86 -10.01 17.93 11.77
N HIS A 87 -9.49 16.99 12.57
CA HIS A 87 -9.23 17.27 13.98
C HIS A 87 -8.09 18.29 14.05
N VAL A 88 -8.42 19.53 14.40
CA VAL A 88 -7.43 20.58 14.68
C VAL A 88 -6.98 20.42 16.13
N LEU A 89 -5.72 20.05 16.31
CA LEU A 89 -5.04 20.00 17.59
C LEU A 89 -4.65 21.43 18.00
N PRO A 90 -4.61 21.75 19.31
CA PRO A 90 -4.16 23.05 19.76
C PRO A 90 -2.70 23.34 19.35
N PRO A 91 -2.30 24.62 19.23
CA PRO A 91 -1.01 25.02 18.64
C PRO A 91 0.24 24.44 19.35
N ASP A 92 0.14 24.20 20.67
CA ASP A 92 1.22 23.64 21.49
C ASP A 92 1.08 22.12 21.75
N TYR A 93 0.20 21.43 21.01
CA TYR A 93 -0.03 20.00 21.23
C TYR A 93 1.19 19.16 20.85
N LYS A 94 1.95 18.73 21.87
CA LYS A 94 3.01 17.72 21.71
C LYS A 94 2.36 16.33 21.63
N SER A 95 2.13 15.86 20.42
CA SER A 95 1.55 14.53 20.21
C SER A 95 2.39 13.43 20.86
N ARG A 96 1.73 12.45 21.51
CA ARG A 96 2.37 11.22 22.04
C ARG A 96 3.18 10.47 20.98
N LEU A 97 2.85 10.69 19.70
CA LEU A 97 3.62 10.22 18.54
C LEU A 97 5.09 10.62 18.55
N ARG A 98 5.47 11.73 19.19
CA ARG A 98 6.87 12.16 19.32
C ARG A 98 7.73 11.14 20.09
N TRP A 99 7.12 10.35 20.97
CA TRP A 99 7.79 9.27 21.70
C TRP A 99 7.66 7.92 21.00
N ILE A 100 6.56 7.68 20.27
CA ILE A 100 6.34 6.42 19.55
C ILE A 100 7.32 6.24 18.38
N ILE A 101 7.62 7.30 17.64
CA ILE A 101 8.58 7.24 16.51
C ILE A 101 9.98 6.77 16.97
N PRO A 102 10.64 7.42 17.96
CA PRO A 102 11.95 6.96 18.40
C PRO A 102 11.90 5.57 19.03
N VAL A 103 10.84 5.20 19.73
CA VAL A 103 10.67 3.83 20.24
C VAL A 103 10.58 2.80 19.11
N MET A 104 9.81 3.08 18.05
CA MET A 104 9.77 2.18 16.88
C MET A 104 11.13 2.08 16.17
N ILE A 105 11.87 3.19 16.08
CA ILE A 105 13.22 3.20 15.50
C ILE A 105 14.17 2.35 16.35
N VAL A 106 14.14 2.50 17.68
CA VAL A 106 14.97 1.71 18.59
C VAL A 106 14.61 0.22 18.48
N ILE A 107 13.33 -0.13 18.47
CA ILE A 107 12.89 -1.52 18.28
C ILE A 107 13.42 -2.07 16.96
N ALA A 108 13.31 -1.32 15.87
CA ALA A 108 13.82 -1.75 14.57
C ALA A 108 15.36 -1.93 14.56
N VAL A 109 16.11 -1.03 15.19
CA VAL A 109 17.57 -1.16 15.30
C VAL A 109 17.97 -2.39 16.13
N VAL A 110 17.23 -2.69 17.19
CA VAL A 110 17.52 -3.82 18.09
C VAL A 110 17.03 -5.16 17.52
N PHE A 111 15.97 -5.16 16.72
CA PHE A 111 15.36 -6.35 16.13
C PHE A 111 16.32 -7.33 15.44
N PRO A 112 17.27 -6.92 14.57
CA PRO A 112 18.19 -7.85 13.92
C PRO A 112 19.03 -8.65 14.92
N PHE A 113 19.39 -8.09 16.08
CA PHE A 113 20.23 -8.80 17.05
C PHE A 113 19.56 -10.00 17.72
N PHE A 114 18.23 -10.09 17.66
CA PHE A 114 17.44 -11.15 18.29
C PHE A 114 16.74 -12.07 17.27
N SER A 115 16.86 -11.80 15.97
CA SER A 115 16.01 -12.40 14.94
C SER A 115 16.69 -13.49 14.13
N ASN A 116 15.91 -14.53 13.76
CA ASN A 116 16.32 -15.55 12.79
C ASN A 116 16.19 -15.00 11.36
N SER A 117 16.97 -15.51 10.40
CA SER A 117 16.96 -15.16 8.97
C SER A 117 15.57 -15.18 8.34
N TYR A 118 14.72 -16.13 8.76
CA TYR A 118 13.32 -16.17 8.33
C TYR A 118 12.54 -14.91 8.76
N LEU A 119 12.53 -14.61 10.07
CA LEU A 119 11.85 -13.43 10.61
C LEU A 119 12.41 -12.14 10.01
N LEU A 120 13.73 -12.11 9.79
CA LEU A 120 14.39 -10.96 9.19
C LEU A 120 13.95 -10.77 7.73
N GLY A 121 13.75 -11.84 6.97
CA GLY A 121 13.15 -11.80 5.63
C GLY A 121 11.71 -11.28 5.63
N VAL A 122 10.88 -11.70 6.59
CA VAL A 122 9.51 -11.19 6.74
C VAL A 122 9.50 -9.69 7.03
N VAL A 123 10.40 -9.21 7.89
CA VAL A 123 10.51 -7.78 8.21
C VAL A 123 11.10 -6.98 7.04
N ILE A 124 12.05 -7.53 6.27
CA ILE A 124 12.52 -6.89 5.02
C ILE A 124 11.36 -6.69 4.06
N LEU A 125 10.54 -7.72 3.84
CA LEU A 125 9.30 -7.60 3.05
C LEU A 125 8.39 -6.52 3.60
N GLY A 126 8.14 -6.51 4.92
CA GLY A 126 7.37 -5.46 5.58
C GLY A 126 7.91 -4.06 5.29
N LEU A 127 9.23 -3.86 5.37
CA LEU A 127 9.87 -2.57 5.08
C LEU A 127 9.78 -2.17 3.60
N ILE A 128 9.82 -3.13 2.66
CA ILE A 128 9.58 -2.85 1.23
C ILE A 128 8.15 -2.34 1.03
N TYR A 129 7.16 -2.98 1.65
CA TYR A 129 5.76 -2.52 1.60
C TYR A 129 5.53 -1.21 2.35
N VAL A 130 6.30 -0.93 3.42
CA VAL A 130 6.33 0.41 4.03
C VAL A 130 6.80 1.45 3.02
N LEU A 131 7.87 1.18 2.27
CA LEU A 131 8.37 2.12 1.26
C LEU A 131 7.35 2.37 0.14
N LEU A 132 6.72 1.30 -0.36
CA LEU A 132 5.64 1.36 -1.36
C LEU A 132 4.43 2.15 -0.83
N GLY A 133 3.97 1.82 0.38
CA GLY A 133 2.87 2.51 1.02
C GLY A 133 3.18 3.98 1.28
N LEU A 134 4.41 4.32 1.70
CA LEU A 134 4.82 5.70 1.92
C LEU A 134 4.80 6.51 0.62
N GLY A 135 5.26 5.92 -0.48
CA GLY A 135 5.25 6.54 -1.79
C GLY A 135 3.84 6.75 -2.35
N LEU A 136 3.00 5.72 -2.30
CA LEU A 136 1.60 5.83 -2.73
C LEU A 136 0.80 6.79 -1.83
N ASN A 137 1.15 6.89 -0.55
CA ASN A 137 0.54 7.85 0.38
C ASN A 137 0.87 9.32 0.03
N ILE A 138 1.90 9.59 -0.77
CA ILE A 138 2.14 10.95 -1.32
C ILE A 138 1.10 11.24 -2.41
N VAL A 139 0.86 10.29 -3.32
CA VAL A 139 -0.05 10.44 -4.47
C VAL A 139 -1.52 10.42 -4.02
N VAL A 140 -1.93 9.35 -3.36
CA VAL A 140 -3.33 9.16 -2.91
C VAL A 140 -3.60 9.97 -1.65
N GLY A 141 -2.67 9.94 -0.69
CA GLY A 141 -2.89 10.50 0.64
C GLY A 141 -2.77 12.03 0.69
N LEU A 142 -1.80 12.63 0.00
CA LEU A 142 -1.63 14.09 0.00
C LEU A 142 -2.34 14.73 -1.19
N ALA A 143 -2.09 14.25 -2.41
CA ALA A 143 -2.64 14.87 -3.62
C ALA A 143 -4.06 14.40 -4.00
N GLY A 144 -4.58 13.32 -3.39
CA GLY A 144 -5.94 12.83 -3.65
C GLY A 144 -6.11 12.12 -4.99
N LEU A 145 -5.01 11.68 -5.61
CA LEU A 145 -4.99 11.06 -6.93
C LEU A 145 -5.00 9.55 -6.77
N LEU A 146 -6.02 8.87 -7.30
CA LEU A 146 -6.14 7.42 -7.17
C LEU A 146 -5.26 6.72 -8.22
N ASP A 147 -4.23 6.01 -7.76
CA ASP A 147 -3.27 5.30 -8.61
C ASP A 147 -3.37 3.78 -8.37
N LEU A 148 -4.11 3.09 -9.24
CA LEU A 148 -4.21 1.62 -9.25
C LEU A 148 -3.07 0.96 -10.02
N GLY A 149 -2.28 1.75 -10.75
CA GLY A 149 -1.15 1.30 -11.55
C GLY A 149 0.17 1.30 -10.80
N TYR A 150 0.19 1.57 -9.50
CA TYR A 150 1.40 1.84 -8.73
C TYR A 150 2.45 0.72 -8.80
N VAL A 151 2.00 -0.54 -8.97
CA VAL A 151 2.87 -1.71 -9.18
C VAL A 151 3.78 -1.59 -10.43
N ALA A 152 3.42 -0.76 -11.40
CA ALA A 152 4.23 -0.50 -12.59
C ALA A 152 5.57 0.14 -12.24
N PHE A 153 5.56 1.15 -11.38
CA PHE A 153 6.76 1.86 -10.94
C PHE A 153 7.67 0.97 -10.10
N TYR A 154 7.04 0.09 -9.32
CA TYR A 154 7.72 -0.96 -8.58
C TYR A 154 8.40 -1.98 -9.51
N ALA A 155 7.71 -2.41 -10.57
CA ALA A 155 8.26 -3.29 -11.60
C ALA A 155 9.43 -2.63 -12.35
N ILE A 156 9.29 -1.36 -12.74
CA ILE A 156 10.35 -0.59 -13.41
C ILE A 156 11.62 -0.54 -12.55
N GLY A 157 11.50 -0.35 -11.23
CA GLY A 157 12.64 -0.39 -10.32
C GLY A 157 13.29 -1.76 -10.22
N ALA A 158 12.48 -2.82 -10.09
CA ALA A 158 12.98 -4.20 -9.97
C ALA A 158 13.68 -4.69 -11.24
N TYR A 159 13.05 -4.47 -12.40
CA TYR A 159 13.64 -4.77 -13.71
C TYR A 159 14.80 -3.85 -14.04
N GLY A 160 14.77 -2.60 -13.59
CA GLY A 160 15.90 -1.68 -13.73
C GLY A 160 17.19 -2.23 -13.12
N LEU A 161 17.10 -2.93 -11.98
CA LEU A 161 18.25 -3.63 -11.37
C LEU A 161 18.68 -4.85 -12.16
N ALA A 162 17.76 -5.72 -12.53
CA ALA A 162 18.08 -6.93 -13.28
C ALA A 162 18.73 -6.60 -14.64
N LEU A 163 18.12 -5.69 -15.40
CA LEU A 163 18.62 -5.22 -16.69
C LEU A 163 19.93 -4.45 -16.58
N GLY A 164 20.02 -3.53 -15.61
CA GLY A 164 21.22 -2.72 -15.37
C GLY A 164 22.43 -3.59 -15.04
N TYR A 165 22.23 -4.66 -14.29
CA TYR A 165 23.29 -5.62 -14.00
C TYR A 165 23.67 -6.46 -15.21
N GLN A 166 22.69 -7.06 -15.91
CA GLN A 166 22.95 -7.99 -17.01
C GLN A 166 23.55 -7.32 -18.26
N TYR A 167 23.07 -6.14 -18.63
CA TYR A 167 23.48 -5.48 -19.89
C TYR A 167 24.49 -4.35 -19.70
N LEU A 168 24.44 -3.64 -18.58
CA LEU A 168 25.27 -2.45 -18.34
C LEU A 168 26.36 -2.69 -17.28
N GLY A 169 26.39 -3.85 -16.62
CA GLY A 169 27.32 -4.14 -15.53
C GLY A 169 27.17 -3.21 -14.32
N LEU A 170 26.00 -2.57 -14.17
CA LEU A 170 25.76 -1.61 -13.09
C LEU A 170 25.54 -2.34 -11.76
N GLY A 171 26.21 -1.87 -10.72
CA GLY A 171 26.07 -2.40 -9.36
C GLY A 171 24.81 -1.93 -8.64
N PHE A 172 24.53 -2.54 -7.50
CA PHE A 172 23.41 -2.19 -6.61
C PHE A 172 23.36 -0.70 -6.28
N TRP A 173 24.49 -0.10 -5.92
CA TRP A 173 24.58 1.31 -5.51
C TRP A 173 24.32 2.31 -6.62
N THR A 174 24.70 1.99 -7.86
CA THR A 174 24.44 2.85 -9.02
C THR A 174 23.00 2.74 -9.47
N VAL A 175 22.43 1.53 -9.43
CA VAL A 175 21.04 1.31 -9.80
C VAL A 175 20.09 1.92 -8.78
N LEU A 176 20.39 1.90 -7.48
CA LEU A 176 19.50 2.43 -6.45
C LEU A 176 18.98 3.86 -6.73
N PRO A 177 19.83 4.89 -6.94
CA PRO A 177 19.37 6.22 -7.33
C PRO A 177 18.84 6.27 -8.77
N LEU A 178 19.43 5.50 -9.70
CA LEU A 178 19.00 5.48 -11.10
C LEU A 178 17.56 4.96 -11.25
N ALA A 179 17.19 3.92 -10.51
CA ALA A 179 15.85 3.35 -10.47
C ALA A 179 14.84 4.36 -9.92
N ALA A 180 15.21 5.15 -8.91
CA ALA A 180 14.37 6.23 -8.40
C ALA A 180 14.12 7.30 -9.49
N ILE A 181 15.16 7.66 -10.24
CA ILE A 181 15.07 8.64 -11.34
C ILE A 181 14.22 8.08 -12.49
N ILE A 182 14.49 6.86 -12.96
CA ILE A 182 13.76 6.23 -14.07
C ILE A 182 12.29 6.03 -13.69
N ALA A 183 12.00 5.53 -12.48
CA ALA A 183 10.62 5.38 -12.02
C ALA A 183 9.92 6.75 -11.87
N GLY A 184 10.64 7.77 -11.36
CA GLY A 184 10.12 9.13 -11.30
C GLY A 184 9.81 9.71 -12.69
N LEU A 185 10.69 9.49 -13.67
CA LEU A 185 10.47 9.89 -15.07
C LEU A 185 9.28 9.15 -15.67
N ALA A 186 9.16 7.84 -15.44
CA ALA A 186 7.99 7.08 -15.86
C ALA A 186 6.70 7.61 -15.21
N GLY A 187 6.76 8.00 -13.94
CA GLY A 187 5.66 8.66 -13.23
C GLY A 187 5.28 10.02 -13.83
N CYS A 188 6.27 10.81 -14.25
CA CYS A 188 6.06 12.07 -14.96
C CYS A 188 5.40 11.85 -16.33
N ILE A 189 5.88 10.85 -17.09
CA ILE A 189 5.33 10.47 -18.40
C ILE A 189 3.88 10.02 -18.25
N LEU A 190 3.58 9.12 -17.30
CA LEU A 190 2.21 8.69 -17.01
C LEU A 190 1.35 9.86 -16.53
N GLY A 191 1.94 10.75 -15.74
CA GLY A 191 1.26 11.92 -15.21
C GLY A 191 0.70 12.82 -16.29
N PHE A 192 1.32 12.88 -17.49
CA PHE A 192 0.91 13.77 -18.58
C PHE A 192 -0.46 13.42 -19.20
N PRO A 193 -0.74 12.19 -19.67
CA PRO A 193 -2.10 11.78 -20.09
C PRO A 193 -3.15 11.93 -18.99
N VAL A 194 -2.72 11.69 -17.75
CA VAL A 194 -3.55 11.71 -16.54
C VAL A 194 -4.04 13.11 -16.16
N LEU A 195 -3.37 14.19 -16.60
CA LEU A 195 -3.70 15.57 -16.24
C LEU A 195 -5.15 15.97 -16.57
N ARG A 196 -5.74 15.33 -17.58
CA ARG A 196 -7.10 15.61 -18.08
C ARG A 196 -8.18 14.76 -17.40
N LEU A 197 -7.79 13.85 -16.53
CA LEU A 197 -8.67 12.86 -15.91
C LEU A 197 -8.91 13.20 -14.43
N HIS A 198 -10.10 12.86 -13.95
CA HIS A 198 -10.52 13.08 -12.57
C HIS A 198 -11.18 11.82 -12.02
N GLY A 199 -11.06 11.63 -10.70
CA GLY A 199 -11.72 10.55 -9.96
C GLY A 199 -11.45 9.17 -10.56
N ASP A 200 -12.52 8.46 -10.90
CA ASP A 200 -12.44 7.05 -11.32
C ASP A 200 -11.77 6.86 -12.68
N TYR A 201 -11.85 7.84 -13.59
CA TYR A 201 -11.17 7.77 -14.88
C TYR A 201 -9.65 7.73 -14.72
N LEU A 202 -9.13 8.43 -13.72
CA LEU A 202 -7.72 8.39 -13.37
C LEU A 202 -7.30 6.99 -12.87
N ALA A 203 -8.15 6.38 -12.04
CA ALA A 203 -7.94 5.02 -11.54
C ALA A 203 -7.85 4.00 -12.68
N ILE A 204 -8.75 4.09 -13.66
CA ILE A 204 -8.81 3.16 -14.80
C ILE A 204 -7.56 3.29 -15.68
N VAL A 205 -7.13 4.52 -15.97
CA VAL A 205 -5.95 4.75 -16.82
C VAL A 205 -4.65 4.31 -16.14
N THR A 206 -4.51 4.54 -14.84
CA THR A 206 -3.36 4.05 -14.08
C THR A 206 -3.32 2.52 -14.04
N LEU A 207 -4.45 1.86 -13.80
CA LEU A 207 -4.56 0.39 -13.91
C LEU A 207 -4.09 -0.10 -15.29
N GLY A 208 -4.60 0.53 -16.36
CA GLY A 208 -4.22 0.21 -17.73
C GLY A 208 -2.70 0.34 -17.96
N PHE A 209 -2.09 1.40 -17.45
CA PHE A 209 -0.63 1.57 -17.51
C PHE A 209 0.12 0.44 -16.77
N GLY A 210 -0.33 0.05 -15.58
CA GLY A 210 0.28 -1.06 -14.86
C GLY A 210 0.20 -2.39 -15.61
N GLU A 211 -0.94 -2.67 -16.21
CA GLU A 211 -1.12 -3.86 -17.04
C GLU A 211 -0.31 -3.79 -18.34
N ILE A 212 -0.18 -2.63 -18.97
CA ILE A 212 0.70 -2.43 -20.14
C ILE A 212 2.14 -2.76 -19.78
N ILE A 213 2.67 -2.21 -18.67
CA ILE A 213 4.04 -2.49 -18.24
C ILE A 213 4.21 -3.99 -17.95
N ARG A 214 3.27 -4.62 -17.23
CA ARG A 214 3.31 -6.06 -16.95
C ARG A 214 3.31 -6.90 -18.24
N LEU A 215 2.48 -6.54 -19.22
CA LEU A 215 2.42 -7.23 -20.52
C LEU A 215 3.70 -7.03 -21.33
N ILE A 216 4.30 -5.84 -21.31
CA ILE A 216 5.58 -5.59 -21.96
C ILE A 216 6.66 -6.48 -21.34
N LEU A 217 6.75 -6.52 -20.00
CA LEU A 217 7.70 -7.38 -19.29
C LEU A 217 7.47 -8.87 -19.54
N ASN A 218 6.22 -9.29 -19.76
CA ASN A 218 5.91 -10.69 -20.02
C ASN A 218 6.16 -11.10 -21.48
N ASN A 219 5.88 -10.23 -22.45
CA ASN A 219 6.00 -10.56 -23.87
C ASN A 219 7.39 -10.28 -24.45
N TRP A 220 8.17 -9.40 -23.83
CA TRP A 220 9.47 -8.97 -24.36
C TRP A 220 10.62 -9.92 -23.99
N LEU A 221 10.62 -11.11 -24.57
CA LEU A 221 11.58 -12.17 -24.26
C LEU A 221 13.04 -11.74 -24.45
N SER A 222 13.35 -10.99 -25.52
CA SER A 222 14.74 -10.63 -25.86
C SER A 222 15.41 -9.70 -24.85
N LEU A 223 14.64 -8.86 -24.16
CA LEU A 223 15.17 -7.91 -23.18
C LEU A 223 14.95 -8.39 -21.75
N THR A 224 13.78 -8.94 -21.44
CA THR A 224 13.34 -9.16 -20.06
C THR A 224 13.28 -10.63 -19.63
N GLY A 225 13.59 -11.55 -20.54
CA GLY A 225 13.39 -12.99 -20.33
C GLY A 225 11.93 -13.43 -20.38
N GLY A 226 10.98 -12.50 -20.52
CA GLY A 226 9.55 -12.80 -20.61
C GLY A 226 9.04 -13.53 -19.36
N PRO A 227 8.25 -14.62 -19.50
CA PRO A 227 7.73 -15.38 -18.36
C PRO A 227 8.83 -16.04 -17.51
N ASN A 228 10.01 -16.28 -18.11
CA ASN A 228 11.15 -16.89 -17.43
C ASN A 228 11.86 -15.93 -16.48
N GLY A 229 11.49 -14.64 -16.45
CA GLY A 229 12.08 -13.64 -15.59
C GLY A 229 13.59 -13.43 -15.80
N MET A 230 14.21 -12.69 -14.88
CA MET A 230 15.65 -12.44 -14.87
C MET A 230 16.22 -12.53 -13.47
N ALA A 231 17.46 -13.03 -13.38
CA ALA A 231 18.22 -13.01 -12.13
C ALA A 231 18.59 -11.58 -11.76
N ALA A 232 18.40 -11.22 -10.49
CA ALA A 232 18.86 -9.95 -9.95
C ALA A 232 20.16 -10.17 -9.16
N PRO A 233 21.13 -9.24 -9.26
CA PRO A 233 22.35 -9.35 -8.49
C PRO A 233 22.06 -9.29 -7.00
N LEU A 234 22.87 -10.02 -6.24
CA LEU A 234 22.94 -9.84 -4.79
C LEU A 234 23.53 -8.46 -4.48
N PRO A 235 23.17 -7.86 -3.33
CA PRO A 235 23.73 -6.57 -2.96
C PRO A 235 25.22 -6.73 -2.69
N THR A 236 26.01 -5.72 -3.06
CA THR A 236 27.45 -5.68 -2.77
C THR A 236 27.74 -4.55 -1.80
N PHE A 237 28.68 -4.76 -0.87
CA PHE A 237 29.19 -3.68 -0.02
C PHE A 237 30.32 -2.98 -0.76
N PHE A 238 30.00 -1.95 -1.55
CA PHE A 238 30.96 -1.20 -2.36
C PHE A 238 31.90 -2.08 -3.19
N GLY A 239 31.36 -3.12 -3.84
CA GLY A 239 32.12 -4.09 -4.64
C GLY A 239 32.50 -5.38 -3.91
N LEU A 240 32.33 -5.46 -2.59
CA LEU A 240 32.51 -6.71 -1.83
C LEU A 240 31.24 -7.58 -1.93
N GLU A 241 31.39 -8.78 -2.46
CA GLU A 241 30.29 -9.76 -2.58
C GLU A 241 30.07 -10.53 -1.27
N PHE A 242 28.80 -10.80 -0.93
CA PHE A 242 28.45 -11.68 0.20
C PHE A 242 28.42 -13.18 -0.18
N GLY A 243 28.94 -13.53 -1.35
CA GLY A 243 29.09 -14.92 -1.80
C GLY A 243 30.22 -15.65 -1.07
N LYS A 244 30.15 -17.00 -1.04
CA LYS A 244 31.28 -17.83 -0.56
C LYS A 244 32.55 -17.61 -1.37
N ARG A 245 32.40 -17.34 -2.67
CA ARG A 245 33.47 -17.03 -3.62
C ARG A 245 33.00 -15.82 -4.44
N ALA A 246 33.89 -14.89 -4.73
CA ALA A 246 33.57 -13.79 -5.62
C ALA A 246 33.45 -14.29 -7.07
N LYS A 247 32.42 -13.86 -7.79
CA LYS A 247 32.23 -14.25 -9.20
C LYS A 247 33.17 -13.52 -10.16
N GLU A 248 33.62 -12.32 -9.81
CA GLU A 248 34.44 -11.44 -10.68
C GLU A 248 35.82 -11.10 -10.08
N GLY A 249 36.50 -12.06 -9.45
CA GLY A 249 37.88 -11.87 -8.99
C GLY A 249 38.08 -10.85 -7.86
N GLY A 250 37.00 -10.38 -7.24
CA GLY A 250 37.03 -9.55 -6.04
C GLY A 250 37.32 -10.36 -4.77
N VAL A 251 37.63 -9.66 -3.68
CA VAL A 251 37.65 -10.26 -2.34
C VAL A 251 36.23 -10.29 -1.79
N PRO A 252 35.71 -11.44 -1.34
CA PRO A 252 34.39 -11.50 -0.72
C PRO A 252 34.41 -10.84 0.66
N PHE A 253 33.26 -10.37 1.12
CA PHE A 253 33.10 -9.60 2.36
C PHE A 253 33.71 -10.30 3.58
N HIS A 254 33.52 -11.62 3.69
CA HIS A 254 34.01 -12.42 4.81
C HIS A 254 35.54 -12.49 4.86
N GLU A 255 36.19 -12.57 3.70
CA GLU A 255 37.64 -12.64 3.58
C GLU A 255 38.30 -11.28 3.81
N PHE A 256 37.70 -10.19 3.32
CA PHE A 256 38.19 -8.83 3.54
C PHE A 256 38.20 -8.44 5.03
N PHE A 257 37.17 -8.82 5.78
CA PHE A 257 37.06 -8.51 7.21
C PHE A 257 37.66 -9.60 8.12
N GLY A 258 38.14 -10.72 7.56
CA GLY A 258 38.66 -11.85 8.35
C GLY A 258 37.63 -12.53 9.24
N ILE A 259 36.34 -12.47 8.88
CA ILE A 259 35.21 -13.01 9.65
C ILE A 259 34.78 -14.34 9.03
N ALA A 260 34.36 -15.31 9.85
CA ALA A 260 33.80 -16.56 9.35
C ALA A 260 32.59 -16.31 8.42
N TYR A 261 32.54 -17.04 7.29
CA TYR A 261 31.44 -16.92 6.34
C TYR A 261 30.10 -17.32 6.98
N ASN A 262 29.17 -16.37 7.03
CA ASN A 262 27.79 -16.62 7.43
C ASN A 262 26.83 -16.19 6.29
N PRO A 263 26.00 -17.11 5.74
CA PRO A 263 25.03 -16.81 4.69
C PRO A 263 24.02 -15.71 5.04
N ASP A 264 23.77 -15.50 6.33
CA ASP A 264 22.73 -14.61 6.83
C ASP A 264 23.14 -13.13 6.82
N VAL A 265 24.44 -12.85 6.74
CA VAL A 265 25.02 -11.49 6.72
C VAL A 265 24.41 -10.65 5.59
N LYS A 266 24.07 -11.27 4.46
CA LYS A 266 23.41 -10.59 3.34
C LYS A 266 22.04 -9.99 3.74
N TYR A 267 21.26 -10.69 4.56
CA TYR A 267 19.95 -10.23 4.99
C TYR A 267 20.08 -9.10 6.01
N TYR A 268 21.03 -9.18 6.94
CA TYR A 268 21.37 -8.08 7.84
C TYR A 268 21.79 -6.81 7.09
N PHE A 269 22.59 -6.98 6.04
CA PHE A 269 23.02 -5.87 5.20
C PHE A 269 21.84 -5.23 4.45
N ILE A 270 21.02 -6.03 3.76
CA ILE A 270 19.81 -5.55 3.08
C ILE A 270 18.91 -4.80 4.06
N TYR A 271 18.68 -5.38 5.24
CA TYR A 271 17.87 -4.77 6.27
C TYR A 271 18.41 -3.42 6.72
N ALA A 272 19.72 -3.32 7.02
CA ALA A 272 20.34 -2.07 7.46
C ALA A 272 20.22 -0.98 6.40
N VAL A 273 20.54 -1.29 5.14
CA VAL A 273 20.46 -0.31 4.04
C VAL A 273 19.00 0.09 3.77
N LEU A 274 18.08 -0.87 3.72
CA LEU A 274 16.66 -0.61 3.52
C LEU A 274 16.08 0.24 4.65
N PHE A 275 16.45 -0.06 5.90
CA PHE A 275 16.03 0.72 7.06
C PHE A 275 16.51 2.17 6.98
N LEU A 276 17.78 2.40 6.59
CA LEU A 276 18.31 3.74 6.35
C LEU A 276 17.55 4.47 5.23
N VAL A 277 17.21 3.78 4.14
CA VAL A 277 16.43 4.36 3.04
C VAL A 277 15.01 4.71 3.49
N VAL A 278 14.35 3.84 4.27
CA VAL A 278 13.03 4.13 4.84
C VAL A 278 13.08 5.36 5.75
N LEU A 279 14.11 5.48 6.61
CA LEU A 279 14.32 6.68 7.43
C LEU A 279 14.53 7.94 6.58
N ALA A 280 15.33 7.84 5.51
CA ALA A 280 15.55 8.94 4.58
C ALA A 280 14.25 9.38 3.89
N VAL A 281 13.43 8.43 3.41
CA VAL A 281 12.13 8.72 2.79
C VAL A 281 11.15 9.33 3.80
N LEU A 282 11.11 8.82 5.03
CA LEU A 282 10.30 9.41 6.11
C LEU A 282 10.72 10.86 6.40
N TYR A 283 12.02 11.14 6.47
CA TYR A 283 12.56 12.48 6.66
C TYR A 283 12.20 13.41 5.49
N ILE A 284 12.41 12.97 4.25
CA ILE A 284 12.08 13.71 3.04
C ILE A 284 10.57 14.01 3.00
N LYS A 285 9.72 13.02 3.25
CA LYS A 285 8.27 13.20 3.31
C LYS A 285 7.86 14.20 4.39
N HIS A 286 8.46 14.11 5.58
CA HIS A 286 8.18 15.04 6.67
C HIS A 286 8.57 16.48 6.30
N ARG A 287 9.65 16.66 5.54
CA ARG A 287 10.05 17.97 5.02
C ARG A 287 9.12 18.46 3.92
N LEU A 288 8.77 17.60 2.96
CA LEU A 288 7.88 17.91 1.83
C LEU A 288 6.49 18.38 2.29
N THR A 289 5.90 17.72 3.29
CA THR A 289 4.60 18.11 3.85
C THR A 289 4.59 19.50 4.50
N ARG A 290 5.74 19.99 4.97
CA ARG A 290 5.86 21.36 5.52
C ARG A 290 6.15 22.41 4.45
N MET A 291 6.71 21.99 3.31
CA MET A 291 7.05 22.85 2.18
C MET A 291 5.82 23.31 1.38
N PRO A 292 5.92 24.38 0.58
CA PRO A 292 4.82 24.86 -0.26
C PRO A 292 4.26 23.80 -1.20
N VAL A 293 5.11 22.92 -1.73
CA VAL A 293 4.72 21.81 -2.62
C VAL A 293 3.75 20.85 -1.93
N GLY A 294 4.05 20.45 -0.68
CA GLY A 294 3.17 19.57 0.09
C GLY A 294 1.82 20.22 0.42
N ARG A 295 1.84 21.52 0.74
CA ARG A 295 0.59 22.29 0.97
C ARG A 295 -0.24 22.42 -0.30
N ALA A 296 0.40 22.57 -1.46
CA ALA A 296 -0.28 22.61 -2.74
C ALA A 296 -0.94 21.27 -3.09
N TRP A 297 -0.32 20.13 -2.76
CA TRP A 297 -0.96 18.81 -2.90
C TRP A 297 -2.20 18.68 -2.03
N GLU A 298 -2.10 19.06 -0.75
CA GLU A 298 -3.25 19.02 0.16
C GLU A 298 -4.38 19.93 -0.32
N ALA A 299 -4.06 21.14 -0.79
CA ALA A 299 -5.06 22.06 -1.30
C ALA A 299 -5.74 21.52 -2.58
N LEU A 300 -4.96 20.93 -3.48
CA LEU A 300 -5.46 20.31 -4.72
C LEU A 300 -6.44 19.18 -4.42
N ARG A 301 -6.16 18.37 -3.38
CA ARG A 301 -7.01 17.26 -2.93
C ARG A 301 -8.38 17.73 -2.44
N GLU A 302 -8.45 18.88 -1.78
CA GLU A 302 -9.70 19.41 -1.22
C GLU A 302 -10.57 20.07 -2.32
N ASP A 303 -9.97 20.96 -3.12
CA ASP A 303 -10.67 21.61 -4.23
C ASP A 303 -9.70 22.07 -5.32
N GLU A 304 -9.70 21.36 -6.44
CA GLU A 304 -8.89 21.67 -7.61
C GLU A 304 -9.32 22.98 -8.29
N ILE A 305 -10.61 23.32 -8.29
CA ILE A 305 -11.14 24.53 -8.93
C ILE A 305 -10.71 25.76 -8.11
N ALA A 306 -10.83 25.70 -6.78
CA ALA A 306 -10.37 26.76 -5.89
C ALA A 306 -8.86 26.98 -6.03
N CYS A 307 -8.05 25.91 -6.08
CA CYS A 307 -6.60 26.02 -6.28
C CYS A 307 -6.24 26.73 -7.59
N ARG A 308 -6.95 26.40 -8.68
CA ARG A 308 -6.77 27.05 -9.98
C ARG A 308 -7.13 28.54 -9.94
N SER A 309 -8.20 28.91 -9.22
CA SER A 309 -8.59 30.32 -9.05
C SER A 309 -7.55 31.14 -8.28
N MET A 310 -6.79 30.49 -7.40
CA MET A 310 -5.67 31.08 -6.65
C MET A 310 -4.35 31.11 -7.43
N GLY A 311 -4.34 30.71 -8.71
CA GLY A 311 -3.16 30.72 -9.58
C GLY A 311 -2.22 29.52 -9.44
N LEU A 312 -2.61 28.46 -8.74
CA LEU A 312 -1.80 27.23 -8.67
C LEU A 312 -1.86 26.46 -9.99
N ASN A 313 -0.69 26.14 -10.55
CA ASN A 313 -0.60 25.28 -11.71
C ASN A 313 -0.87 23.81 -11.31
N HIS A 314 -2.12 23.37 -11.47
CA HIS A 314 -2.55 22.00 -11.17
C HIS A 314 -1.71 20.92 -11.88
N VAL A 315 -1.14 21.22 -13.06
CA VAL A 315 -0.30 20.27 -13.81
C VAL A 315 0.98 19.97 -13.05
N LEU A 316 1.74 20.99 -12.66
CA LEU A 316 2.99 20.83 -11.93
C LEU A 316 2.76 20.17 -10.55
N VAL A 317 1.63 20.49 -9.91
CA VAL A 317 1.25 19.92 -8.63
C VAL A 317 0.93 18.41 -8.77
N LYS A 318 0.15 17.99 -9.79
CA LYS A 318 -0.12 16.57 -10.07
C LYS A 318 1.14 15.81 -10.50
N LEU A 319 1.93 16.35 -11.43
CA LEU A 319 3.15 15.72 -11.93
C LEU A 319 4.21 15.53 -10.84
N SER A 320 4.37 16.51 -9.94
CA SER A 320 5.31 16.40 -8.82
C SER A 320 4.89 15.32 -7.83
N ALA A 321 3.59 15.16 -7.56
CA ALA A 321 3.09 14.08 -6.70
C ALA A 321 3.39 12.70 -7.31
N PHE A 322 3.06 12.51 -8.60
CA PHE A 322 3.34 11.24 -9.31
C PHE A 322 4.84 10.95 -9.41
N THR A 323 5.66 11.93 -9.78
CA THR A 323 7.12 11.76 -9.89
C THR A 323 7.73 11.32 -8.57
N ILE A 324 7.38 11.97 -7.46
CA ILE A 324 7.94 11.66 -6.15
C ILE A 324 7.42 10.31 -5.65
N GLY A 325 6.12 10.03 -5.78
CA GLY A 325 5.54 8.73 -5.41
C GLY A 325 6.11 7.57 -6.23
N ALA A 326 6.27 7.73 -7.54
CA ALA A 326 6.85 6.73 -8.42
C ALA A 326 8.34 6.49 -8.13
N SER A 327 9.11 7.54 -7.82
CA SER A 327 10.52 7.41 -7.44
C SER A 327 10.72 6.51 -6.22
N THR A 328 9.84 6.65 -5.21
CA THR A 328 9.86 5.80 -4.02
C THR A 328 9.44 4.35 -4.31
N ALA A 329 8.53 4.11 -5.26
CA ALA A 329 8.24 2.74 -5.72
C ALA A 329 9.42 2.10 -6.46
N GLY A 330 10.13 2.87 -7.28
CA GLY A 330 11.33 2.41 -7.97
C GLY A 330 12.40 1.92 -6.99
N LEU A 331 12.62 2.67 -5.90
CA LEU A 331 13.51 2.26 -4.81
C LEU A 331 13.07 0.94 -4.17
N ALA A 332 11.77 0.76 -3.90
CA ALA A 332 11.24 -0.48 -3.35
C ALA A 332 11.49 -1.67 -4.29
N GLY A 333 11.36 -1.44 -5.59
CA GLY A 333 11.59 -2.44 -6.63
C GLY A 333 13.02 -2.99 -6.61
N VAL A 334 14.02 -2.12 -6.45
CA VAL A 334 15.42 -2.52 -6.33
C VAL A 334 15.62 -3.43 -5.11
N PHE A 335 15.08 -3.06 -3.94
CA PHE A 335 15.20 -3.88 -2.74
C PHE A 335 14.48 -5.22 -2.86
N PHE A 336 13.32 -5.25 -3.51
CA PHE A 336 12.61 -6.50 -3.77
C PHE A 336 13.39 -7.44 -4.68
N ALA A 337 13.90 -6.93 -5.81
CA ALA A 337 14.73 -7.70 -6.73
C ALA A 337 15.98 -8.24 -6.03
N THR A 338 16.64 -7.40 -5.23
CA THR A 338 17.82 -7.77 -4.44
C THR A 338 17.50 -8.84 -3.39
N TYR A 339 16.34 -8.74 -2.72
CA TYR A 339 15.91 -9.67 -1.68
C TYR A 339 15.54 -11.05 -2.25
N GLN A 340 14.79 -11.08 -3.36
CA GLN A 340 14.41 -12.33 -4.01
C GLN A 340 15.55 -12.94 -4.84
N GLY A 341 16.50 -12.12 -5.31
CA GLY A 341 17.57 -12.54 -6.22
C GLY A 341 17.09 -12.86 -7.64
N PHE A 342 15.81 -12.65 -7.91
CA PHE A 342 15.16 -12.96 -9.17
C PHE A 342 13.89 -12.14 -9.32
N VAL A 343 13.54 -11.77 -10.55
CA VAL A 343 12.41 -10.90 -10.87
C VAL A 343 11.56 -11.57 -11.96
N ASN A 344 10.26 -11.73 -11.69
CA ASN A 344 9.29 -12.33 -12.62
C ASN A 344 8.12 -11.35 -12.89
N PRO A 345 7.58 -11.24 -14.12
CA PRO A 345 6.45 -10.35 -14.39
C PRO A 345 5.19 -10.71 -13.59
N THR A 346 5.01 -11.97 -13.23
CA THR A 346 3.87 -12.47 -12.44
C THR A 346 3.87 -11.98 -10.99
N SER A 347 4.98 -11.43 -10.49
CA SER A 347 5.05 -10.79 -9.18
C SER A 347 4.47 -9.37 -9.18
N PHE A 348 4.20 -8.77 -10.34
CA PHE A 348 3.76 -7.38 -10.47
C PHE A 348 2.32 -7.28 -10.99
N THR A 349 1.38 -7.89 -10.28
CA THR A 349 -0.04 -7.94 -10.69
C THR A 349 -0.86 -6.78 -10.12
N PHE A 350 -2.05 -6.56 -10.68
CA PHE A 350 -3.05 -5.67 -10.10
C PHE A 350 -3.34 -5.97 -8.62
N PHE A 351 -3.34 -7.24 -8.21
CA PHE A 351 -3.59 -7.62 -6.82
C PHE A 351 -2.55 -7.04 -5.86
N GLU A 352 -1.28 -7.03 -6.26
CA GLU A 352 -0.21 -6.38 -5.49
C GLU A 352 -0.42 -4.87 -5.39
N SER A 353 -0.83 -4.23 -6.49
CA SER A 353 -1.18 -2.80 -6.48
C SER A 353 -2.34 -2.50 -5.53
N ALA A 354 -3.38 -3.33 -5.56
CA ALA A 354 -4.52 -3.23 -4.66
C ALA A 354 -4.12 -3.45 -3.19
N LEU A 355 -3.16 -4.33 -2.91
CA LEU A 355 -2.60 -4.52 -1.57
C LEU A 355 -1.86 -3.27 -1.09
N ILE A 356 -1.05 -2.64 -1.95
CA ILE A 356 -0.35 -1.39 -1.61
C ILE A 356 -1.37 -0.26 -1.35
N LEU A 357 -2.42 -0.16 -2.17
CA LEU A 357 -3.51 0.78 -1.94
C LEU A 357 -4.23 0.49 -0.62
N ALA A 358 -4.51 -0.79 -0.33
CA ALA A 358 -5.13 -1.22 0.92
C ALA A 358 -4.29 -0.81 2.13
N ILE A 359 -2.95 -0.92 2.06
CA ILE A 359 -2.05 -0.41 3.11
C ILE A 359 -2.25 1.08 3.34
N VAL A 360 -2.37 1.88 2.28
CA VAL A 360 -2.57 3.34 2.38
C VAL A 360 -3.94 3.68 2.96
N VAL A 361 -4.99 3.02 2.49
CA VAL A 361 -6.37 3.24 2.94
C VAL A 361 -6.53 2.77 4.40
N LEU A 362 -6.05 1.58 4.74
CA LEU A 362 -6.05 1.01 6.09
C LEU A 362 -5.21 1.86 7.04
N GLY A 363 -4.04 2.33 6.61
CA GLY A 363 -3.22 3.24 7.41
C GLY A 363 -3.90 4.58 7.68
N GLY A 364 -4.72 5.03 6.73
CA GLY A 364 -5.38 6.32 6.71
C GLY A 364 -4.69 7.24 5.72
N MET A 365 -5.43 7.65 4.69
CA MET A 365 -4.94 8.56 3.65
C MET A 365 -4.29 9.79 4.27
N GLY A 366 -3.01 10.03 3.99
CA GLY A 366 -2.20 11.15 4.49
C GLY A 366 -1.51 10.91 5.85
N SER A 367 -1.80 9.81 6.56
CA SER A 367 -1.11 9.46 7.81
C SER A 367 0.14 8.64 7.55
N THR A 368 1.32 9.16 7.89
CA THR A 368 2.59 8.44 7.70
C THR A 368 2.69 7.19 8.59
N ILE A 369 2.34 7.32 9.86
CA ILE A 369 2.54 6.24 10.84
C ILE A 369 1.48 5.16 10.69
N GLY A 370 0.27 5.58 10.33
CA GLY A 370 -0.80 4.63 10.04
C GLY A 370 -0.40 3.70 8.90
N VAL A 371 0.21 4.25 7.85
CA VAL A 371 0.74 3.47 6.72
C VAL A 371 1.86 2.52 7.13
N VAL A 372 2.79 2.96 7.99
CA VAL A 372 3.86 2.06 8.49
C VAL A 372 3.27 0.88 9.26
N ILE A 373 2.33 1.13 10.17
CA ILE A 373 1.67 0.08 10.95
C ILE A 373 0.84 -0.83 10.03
N ALA A 374 0.07 -0.25 9.12
CA ALA A 374 -0.75 -1.00 8.17
C ALA A 374 0.09 -1.92 7.28
N ALA A 375 1.24 -1.44 6.79
CA ALA A 375 2.16 -2.25 6.00
C ALA A 375 2.65 -3.46 6.79
N PHE A 376 3.10 -3.27 8.03
CA PHE A 376 3.51 -4.41 8.86
C PHE A 376 2.35 -5.36 9.15
N VAL A 377 1.16 -4.86 9.47
CA VAL A 377 -0.01 -5.73 9.73
C VAL A 377 -0.37 -6.52 8.47
N LEU A 378 -0.47 -5.88 7.31
CA LEU A 378 -0.91 -6.53 6.08
C LEU A 378 0.17 -7.39 5.42
N THR A 379 1.45 -7.20 5.73
CA THR A 379 2.53 -8.06 5.23
C THR A 379 2.85 -9.21 6.21
N VAL A 380 2.91 -8.93 7.51
CA VAL A 380 3.30 -9.93 8.53
C VAL A 380 2.14 -10.86 8.88
N ALA A 381 0.90 -10.36 8.97
CA ALA A 381 -0.23 -11.21 9.37
C ALA A 381 -0.49 -12.38 8.40
N PRO A 382 -0.49 -12.20 7.07
CA PRO A 382 -0.60 -13.32 6.14
C PRO A 382 0.54 -14.32 6.27
N GLU A 383 1.75 -13.87 6.63
CA GLU A 383 2.91 -14.74 6.79
C GLU A 383 2.84 -15.58 8.07
N LEU A 384 2.31 -15.02 9.17
CA LEU A 384 1.96 -15.80 10.36
C LEU A 384 0.84 -16.82 10.08
N LEU A 385 -0.09 -16.47 9.19
CA LEU A 385 -1.19 -17.34 8.75
C LEU A 385 -0.80 -18.28 7.60
N ARG A 386 0.49 -18.43 7.27
CA ARG A 386 0.96 -19.27 6.17
C ARG A 386 0.51 -20.73 6.28
N GLY A 387 0.32 -21.25 7.49
CA GLY A 387 -0.24 -22.59 7.73
C GLY A 387 -1.68 -22.78 7.21
N PHE A 388 -2.42 -21.69 6.96
CA PHE A 388 -3.78 -21.68 6.42
C PHE A 388 -3.80 -21.06 5.00
N ALA A 389 -2.90 -21.52 4.12
CA ALA A 389 -2.66 -20.93 2.81
C ALA A 389 -3.94 -20.72 1.97
N GLU A 390 -4.90 -21.65 2.02
CA GLU A 390 -6.17 -21.58 1.29
C GLU A 390 -7.09 -20.45 1.81
N TYR A 391 -7.08 -20.17 3.11
CA TYR A 391 -7.95 -19.15 3.72
C TYR A 391 -7.28 -17.78 3.84
N ARG A 392 -6.02 -17.64 3.45
CA ARG A 392 -5.23 -16.40 3.60
C ARG A 392 -5.93 -15.19 2.95
N VAL A 393 -6.38 -15.34 1.69
CA VAL A 393 -7.03 -14.27 0.94
C VAL A 393 -8.40 -13.92 1.55
N LEU A 394 -9.14 -14.92 2.03
CA LEU A 394 -10.43 -14.73 2.70
C LEU A 394 -10.26 -13.96 4.02
N LEU A 395 -9.31 -14.38 4.87
CA LEU A 395 -9.01 -13.72 6.14
C LEU A 395 -8.53 -12.28 5.91
N PHE A 396 -7.73 -12.05 4.88
CA PHE A 396 -7.31 -10.70 4.46
C PHE A 396 -8.51 -9.83 4.08
N GLY A 397 -9.43 -10.33 3.25
CA GLY A 397 -10.66 -9.62 2.87
C GLY A 397 -11.55 -9.29 4.07
N ILE A 398 -11.74 -10.26 4.98
CA ILE A 398 -12.50 -10.06 6.23
C ILE A 398 -11.85 -8.99 7.09
N LEU A 399 -10.52 -9.03 7.25
CA LEU A 399 -9.77 -8.05 8.05
C LEU A 399 -9.92 -6.64 7.46
N MET A 400 -9.85 -6.49 6.14
CA MET A 400 -10.08 -5.23 5.43
C MET A 400 -11.49 -4.69 5.67
N VAL A 401 -12.52 -5.53 5.50
CA VAL A 401 -13.93 -5.14 5.72
C VAL A 401 -14.18 -4.75 7.17
N LEU A 402 -13.76 -5.58 8.13
CA LEU A 402 -13.89 -5.29 9.56
C LEU A 402 -13.21 -3.98 9.94
N MET A 403 -12.05 -3.70 9.36
CA MET A 403 -11.33 -2.48 9.63
C MET A 403 -12.03 -1.26 9.01
N MET A 404 -12.53 -1.34 7.77
CA MET A 404 -13.34 -0.28 7.17
C MET A 404 -14.61 0.01 7.98
N ILE A 405 -15.20 -1.03 8.60
CA ILE A 405 -16.32 -0.89 9.53
C ILE A 405 -15.87 -0.21 10.83
N TRP A 406 -14.78 -0.62 11.47
CA TRP A 406 -14.41 -0.01 12.76
C TRP A 406 -13.72 1.36 12.66
N ARG A 407 -13.02 1.63 11.56
CA ARG A 407 -12.16 2.82 11.38
C ARG A 407 -12.10 3.25 9.90
N PRO A 408 -13.17 3.85 9.33
CA PRO A 408 -13.26 4.20 7.90
C PRO A 408 -12.25 5.25 7.42
N ARG A 409 -11.60 5.99 8.33
CA ARG A 409 -10.54 6.97 8.01
C ARG A 409 -9.12 6.44 8.18
N GLY A 410 -8.96 5.14 8.41
CA GLY A 410 -7.66 4.53 8.67
C GLY A 410 -7.36 4.31 10.16
N LEU A 411 -6.26 3.60 10.44
CA LEU A 411 -5.75 3.32 11.78
C LEU A 411 -5.45 4.62 12.56
N ILE A 412 -4.92 5.63 11.86
CA ILE A 412 -4.55 6.92 12.45
C ILE A 412 -5.14 8.04 11.60
N ARG A 413 -6.01 8.86 12.20
CA ARG A 413 -6.60 10.02 11.53
C ARG A 413 -5.55 11.12 11.31
N ILE A 414 -5.65 11.83 10.19
CA ILE A 414 -4.90 13.08 10.00
C ILE A 414 -5.33 14.09 11.06
N SER A 415 -4.35 14.69 11.71
CA SER A 415 -4.56 15.77 12.68
C SER A 415 -3.70 16.97 12.29
N ARG A 416 -4.30 18.17 12.20
CA ARG A 416 -3.56 19.41 11.95
C ARG A 416 -3.18 20.06 13.28
N THR A 417 -2.01 20.67 13.37
CA THR A 417 -1.71 21.60 14.47
C THR A 417 -2.27 22.96 14.10
N GLY A 418 -3.10 23.53 14.96
CA GLY A 418 -3.67 24.85 14.77
C GLY A 418 -2.56 25.90 14.70
N VAL A 419 -2.72 26.87 13.81
CA VAL A 419 -1.83 28.03 13.74
C VAL A 419 -2.30 29.02 14.80
N THR A 420 -1.39 29.51 15.65
CA THR A 420 -1.73 30.63 16.55
C THR A 420 -2.02 31.87 15.68
N PRO A 421 -3.23 32.45 15.74
CA PRO A 421 -3.46 33.75 15.12
C PRO A 421 -2.47 34.77 15.71
N ARG A 422 -1.93 35.64 14.86
CA ARG A 422 -1.04 36.71 15.30
C ARG A 422 -1.81 37.59 16.29
N LYS A 423 -1.19 37.95 17.43
CA LYS A 423 -1.81 38.84 18.44
C LYS A 423 -2.43 40.05 17.74
N GLY A 424 -3.74 40.22 17.86
CA GLY A 424 -4.51 41.34 17.27
C GLY A 424 -5.43 40.98 16.09
N VAL A 425 -5.47 39.74 15.62
CA VAL A 425 -6.46 39.29 14.62
C VAL A 425 -7.53 38.44 15.33
N ALA A 426 -8.78 38.91 15.29
CA ALA A 426 -9.92 38.17 15.83
C ALA A 426 -10.16 36.86 15.02
N PRO A 427 -10.63 35.78 15.67
CA PRO A 427 -10.76 34.44 15.08
C PRO A 427 -11.78 34.36 13.93
#